data_AF-A0A6A4I6Z8-F1
#
_entry.id   AF-A0A6A4I6Z8-F1
#
_cell.length_a   1.000
_cell.length_b   1.000
_cell.length_c   1.000
_cell.angle_alpha   90.00
_cell.angle_beta   90.00
_cell.angle_gamma   90.00
#
_symmetry.space_group_name_H-M   'P 1'
#
loop_
_entity.id
_entity.type
_entity.pdbx_description
1 polymer ?
#
loop_
_entity_poly.entity_id
_entity_poly.type
_entity_poly.pdbx_seq_one_letter_code
_entity_poly.pdbx_strand_id
1 'polypeptide(L)' 'IGEIKNICWDSKPAEQLQLDRLSEKLTSISFQLISIIPATSEDDSSLRNDWCSSSSLSYIFKVPASLVLPINP' A
#
# COMPACT_ATOMS: atom_id res chain seq x y z
N ILE A 1 -1.28 -8.74 -0.15
CA ILE A 1 -0.73 -7.56 -0.87
C ILE A 1 -1.16 -6.30 -0.10
N GLY A 2 -0.44 -5.18 -0.17
CA GLY A 2 -0.84 -3.93 0.49
C GLY A 2 -1.08 -2.83 -0.53
N GLU A 3 -2.12 -2.01 -0.32
CA GLU A 3 -2.41 -0.83 -1.14
C GLU A 3 -2.29 0.42 -0.27
N ILE A 4 -1.56 1.42 -0.77
CA ILE A 4 -1.40 2.70 -0.08
C ILE A 4 -2.71 3.47 -0.17
N LYS A 5 -3.20 3.94 0.98
CA LYS A 5 -4.42 4.76 1.09
C LYS A 5 -4.13 6.22 1.34
N ASN A 6 -3.07 6.52 2.10
CA ASN A 6 -2.72 7.89 2.41
C ASN A 6 -1.23 8.02 2.71
N ILE A 7 -0.67 9.17 2.38
CA ILE A 7 0.67 9.57 2.77
C ILE A 7 0.53 10.88 3.54
N CYS A 8 1.17 10.96 4.71
CA CYS A 8 1.17 12.16 5.52
C CYS A 8 2.61 12.63 5.76
N TRP A 9 2.86 13.92 5.59
CA TRP A 9 4.09 14.59 6.03
C TRP A 9 3.71 15.64 7.07
N ASP A 10 4.33 15.56 8.25
CA ASP A 10 4.01 16.46 9.37
C ASP A 10 2.51 16.51 9.69
N SER A 11 1.90 15.32 9.76
CA SER A 11 0.45 15.13 9.99
C SER A 11 -0.49 15.74 8.94
N LYS A 12 0.04 16.25 7.83
CA LYS A 12 -0.76 16.77 6.71
C LYS A 12 -0.77 15.78 5.55
N PRO A 13 -1.92 15.54 4.91
CA PRO A 13 -2.00 14.67 3.74
C PRO A 13 -1.17 15.25 2.58
N ALA A 14 -0.49 14.37 1.86
CA ALA A 14 0.31 14.71 0.70
C ALA A 14 0.07 13.68 -0.41
N GLU A 15 -0.18 14.15 -1.63
CA GLU A 15 -0.34 13.26 -2.79
C GLU A 15 1.00 12.77 -3.34
N GLN A 16 2.04 13.60 -3.22
CA GLN A 16 3.39 13.30 -3.66
C GLN A 16 4.39 13.78 -2.60
N LEU A 17 5.42 12.97 -2.38
CA LEU A 17 6.58 13.34 -1.57
C LEU A 17 7.85 13.26 -2.40
N GLN A 18 8.73 14.24 -2.21
CA GLN A 18 10.09 14.11 -2.68
C GLN A 18 10.85 13.08 -1.85
N LEU A 19 11.78 12.36 -2.49
CA LEU A 19 12.48 11.22 -1.89
C LEU A 19 13.32 11.61 -0.66
N ASP A 20 13.89 12.81 -0.67
CA ASP A 20 14.63 13.41 0.43
C ASP A 20 13.78 13.53 1.70
N ARG A 21 12.49 13.82 1.58
CA ARG A 21 11.54 13.91 2.71
C ARG A 21 11.16 12.57 3.33
N LEU A 22 11.44 11.46 2.65
CA LEU A 22 11.27 10.11 3.21
C LEU A 22 12.35 9.75 4.24
N SER A 23 13.46 10.50 4.28
CA SER A 23 14.48 10.36 5.31
C SER A 23 14.06 11.01 6.64
N GLU A 24 13.11 11.93 6.59
CA GLU A 24 12.61 12.65 7.77
C GLU A 24 11.63 11.78 8.57
N LYS A 25 11.77 11.77 9.90
CA LYS A 25 10.87 11.05 10.84
C LYS A 25 9.42 11.58 10.87
N LEU A 26 9.08 12.52 10.00
CA LEU A 26 7.78 13.21 9.95
C LEU A 26 6.82 12.57 8.94
N THR A 27 7.31 11.63 8.13
CA THR A 27 6.50 10.98 7.11
C THR A 27 5.85 9.71 7.67
N SER A 28 4.56 9.53 7.40
CA SER A 28 3.84 8.28 7.69
C SER A 28 3.02 7.84 6.49
N ILE A 29 2.92 6.52 6.30
CA ILE A 29 2.16 5.90 5.22
C ILE A 29 1.07 5.06 5.86
N SER A 30 -0.16 5.23 5.35
CA SER A 30 -1.29 4.37 5.65
C SER A 30 -1.53 3.41 4.48
N PHE A 31 -1.62 2.12 4.76
CA PHE A 31 -1.93 1.11 3.75
C PHE A 31 -2.98 0.13 4.28
N GLN A 32 -3.77 -0.42 3.36
CA GLN A 32 -4.70 -1.50 3.66
C GLN A 32 -4.16 -2.84 3.13
N LEU A 33 -4.44 -3.92 3.84
CA LEU A 33 -4.19 -5.25 3.32
C LEU A 33 -5.28 -5.66 2.34
N ILE A 34 -4.84 -6.26 1.23
CA ILE A 34 -5.68 -6.88 0.22
C ILE A 34 -5.46 -8.39 0.30
N SER A 35 -6.58 -9.10 0.44
CA SER A 35 -6.62 -10.56 0.36
C SER A 35 -6.52 -11.01 -1.10
N ILE A 36 -5.87 -12.15 -1.31
CA ILE A 36 -5.92 -12.86 -2.59
C ILE A 36 -6.87 -14.03 -2.34
N ILE A 37 -7.95 -14.08 -3.10
CA ILE A 37 -8.98 -15.11 -2.97
C ILE A 37 -9.18 -15.82 -4.32
N PRO A 38 -9.68 -17.07 -4.34
CA PRO A 38 -10.03 -17.72 -5.59
C PRO A 38 -11.06 -16.89 -6.35
N ALA A 39 -10.85 -16.71 -7.64
CA ALA A 39 -11.79 -15.99 -8.48
C ALA A 39 -13.04 -16.84 -8.70
N THR A 40 -14.22 -16.24 -8.55
CA THR A 40 -15.48 -16.88 -8.92
C THR A 40 -15.90 -16.47 -10.33
N SER A 41 -16.89 -17.16 -10.90
CA SER A 41 -17.49 -16.78 -12.17
C SER A 41 -18.18 -15.40 -12.13
N GLU A 42 -18.48 -14.87 -10.95
CA GLU A 42 -19.01 -13.52 -10.76
C GLU A 42 -17.90 -12.47 -10.82
N ASP A 43 -16.71 -12.78 -10.29
CA ASP A 43 -15.54 -11.89 -10.28
C ASP A 43 -14.82 -11.86 -11.65
N ASP A 44 -14.75 -13.01 -12.32
CA ASP A 44 -14.18 -13.16 -13.66
C ASP A 44 -15.07 -14.03 -14.55
N SER A 45 -15.98 -13.37 -15.28
CA SER A 45 -16.86 -14.04 -16.25
C SER A 45 -16.11 -14.69 -17.42
N SER A 46 -14.86 -14.30 -17.65
CA SER A 46 -14.02 -14.92 -18.69
C SER A 46 -13.36 -16.21 -18.23
N LEU A 47 -13.41 -16.52 -16.93
CA LEU A 47 -12.79 -17.69 -16.28
C LEU A 47 -11.30 -17.86 -16.67
N ARG A 48 -10.61 -16.74 -16.87
CA ARG A 48 -9.19 -16.73 -17.28
C ARG A 48 -8.25 -16.68 -16.10
N ASN A 49 -8.70 -16.15 -14.98
CA ASN A 49 -7.90 -16.00 -13.78
C ASN A 49 -8.42 -16.94 -12.70
N ASP A 50 -7.51 -17.69 -12.08
CA ASP A 50 -7.85 -18.56 -10.95
C ASP A 50 -7.96 -17.78 -9.62
N TRP A 51 -7.41 -16.56 -9.56
CA TRP A 51 -7.33 -15.74 -8.35
C TRP A 51 -7.66 -14.28 -8.63
N CYS A 52 -8.30 -13.61 -7.67
CA CYS A 52 -8.57 -12.19 -7.70
C CYS A 52 -8.18 -11.51 -6.37
N SER A 53 -8.08 -10.18 -6.43
CA SER A 53 -7.79 -9.37 -5.25
C SER A 53 -9.08 -8.88 -4.61
N SER A 54 -9.24 -9.08 -3.30
CA SER A 54 -10.39 -8.61 -2.53
C SER A 54 -9.98 -7.72 -1.36
N SER A 55 -10.60 -6.54 -1.30
CA SER A 55 -10.49 -5.57 -0.21
C SER A 55 -11.39 -5.90 1.00
N SER A 56 -11.91 -7.14 1.07
CA SER A 56 -12.74 -7.62 2.19
C SER A 56 -12.06 -7.53 3.55
N LEU A 57 -10.72 -7.47 3.59
CA LEU A 57 -9.95 -7.26 4.81
C LEU A 57 -9.87 -5.75 5.13
N SER A 58 -10.55 -5.33 6.20
CA SER A 58 -10.52 -3.94 6.67
C SER A 58 -9.28 -3.57 7.50
N TYR A 59 -8.19 -4.32 7.38
CA TYR A 59 -6.98 -4.04 8.15
C TYR A 59 -6.21 -2.87 7.53
N ILE A 60 -6.25 -1.73 8.21
CA ILE A 60 -5.50 -0.52 7.87
C ILE A 60 -4.36 -0.36 8.86
N PHE A 61 -3.15 -0.20 8.34
CA PHE A 61 -1.95 0.06 9.12
C PHE A 61 -1.46 1.46 8.82
N LYS A 62 -0.96 2.15 9.84
CA LYS A 62 -0.24 3.40 9.70
C LYS A 62 1.16 3.21 10.27
N VAL A 63 2.18 3.41 9.44
CA VAL A 63 3.58 3.22 9.82
C VAL A 63 4.40 4.47 9.49
N PRO A 64 5.46 4.77 10.28
CA PRO A 64 6.46 5.74 9.87
C PRO A 64 7.09 5.29 8.55
N ALA A 65 7.26 6.22 7.61
CA ALA A 65 7.99 5.96 6.39
C ALA A 65 9.49 6.09 6.64
N SER A 66 10.28 5.29 5.94
CA SER A 66 11.73 5.41 5.93
C SER A 66 12.27 5.06 4.56
N LEU A 67 13.17 5.88 4.04
CA LEU A 67 13.87 5.59 2.80
C LEU A 67 14.96 4.54 3.04
N VAL A 68 14.81 3.37 2.43
CA VAL A 68 15.85 2.32 2.40
C VAL A 68 16.61 2.44 1.09
N LEU A 69 17.88 2.86 1.17
CA LEU A 69 18.78 2.89 0.01
C LEU A 69 19.73 1.69 0.05
N PRO A 70 20.03 1.06 -1.09
CA PRO A 70 21.08 0.06 -1.15
C PRO A 70 22.42 0.72 -0.79
N ILE A 71 23.16 0.08 0.10
CA ILE A 71 24.55 0.45 0.36
C ILE A 71 25.37 -0.15 -0.78
N ASN A 72 26.04 0.69 -1.58
CA ASN A 72 26.98 0.20 -2.58
C ASN A 72 28.25 -0.24 -1.81
N PRO A 73 28.59 -1.55 -1.79
CA PRO A 73 29.72 -2.07 -1.03
C PRO A 73 31.08 -1.60 -1.56
#